data_AF-A0A2Z3X6R9-F1
#
_entry.id   AF-A0A2Z3X6R9-F1
#
_cell.length_a   1.000
_cell.length_b   1.000
_cell.length_c   1.000
_cell.angle_alpha   90.00
_cell.angle_beta   90.00
_cell.angle_gamma   90.00
#
_symmetry.space_group_name_H-M   'P 1'
#
loop_
_entity.id
_entity.type
_entity.pdbx_description
1 polymer ?
#
loop_
_entity_poly.entity_id
_entity_poly.type
_entity_poly.pdbx_seq_one_letter_code
_entity_poly.pdbx_strand_id
1 'polypeptide(L)'
;MTALNKQALIAKIKKQAESFDTVVLKEDEANALLDELEAKDATIDTQQQEIRTLLNALEQATDKRNYDIAGQKQLIGWRASDYTDETSDPELAKNWAAAIGVLPIFEGDVNTKLSTAGIGVKGE
;
A
#
# COMPACT_ATOMS: atom_id res chain seq x y z
N MET A 1 -21.00 35.92 -17.29
CA MET A 1 -20.17 36.27 -16.12
C MET A 1 -18.72 36.04 -16.49
N THR A 2 -17.92 37.10 -16.51
CA THR A 2 -16.49 37.03 -16.80
C THR A 2 -15.82 36.30 -15.64
N ALA A 3 -15.25 35.12 -15.88
CA ALA A 3 -14.45 34.44 -14.89
C ALA A 3 -13.29 35.37 -14.49
N LEU A 4 -13.36 35.94 -13.29
CA LEU A 4 -12.36 36.85 -12.79
C LEU A 4 -11.01 36.11 -12.75
N ASN A 5 -9.95 36.70 -13.31
CA ASN A 5 -8.64 36.06 -13.31
C ASN A 5 -8.06 36.10 -11.88
N LYS A 6 -8.20 34.97 -11.17
CA LYS A 6 -7.79 34.77 -9.76
C LYS A 6 -6.32 35.12 -9.51
N GLN A 7 -5.44 34.77 -10.46
CA GLN A 7 -4.02 35.06 -10.36
C GLN A 7 -3.75 36.57 -10.42
N ALA A 8 -4.52 37.30 -11.23
CA ALA A 8 -4.45 38.75 -11.32
C ALA A 8 -4.97 39.43 -10.05
N LEU A 9 -6.01 38.88 -9.41
CA LEU A 9 -6.52 39.39 -8.14
C LEU A 9 -5.52 39.21 -7.00
N ILE A 10 -4.89 38.04 -6.89
CA ILE A 10 -3.83 37.77 -5.91
C ILE A 10 -2.63 38.71 -6.12
N ALA A 11 -2.23 38.96 -7.37
CA ALA A 11 -1.14 39.89 -7.67
C ALA A 11 -1.48 41.33 -7.27
N LYS A 12 -2.73 41.76 -7.49
CA LYS A 12 -3.23 43.08 -7.06
C LYS A 12 -3.22 43.22 -5.53
N ILE A 13 -3.66 42.19 -4.80
CA ILE A 13 -3.62 42.13 -3.32
C ILE A 13 -2.18 42.25 -2.81
N LYS A 14 -1.25 41.45 -3.37
CA LYS A 14 0.16 41.49 -2.98
C LYS A 14 0.78 42.88 -3.15
N LYS A 15 0.52 43.51 -4.29
CA LYS A 15 1.02 44.86 -4.58
C LYS A 15 0.46 45.92 -3.63
N GLN A 16 -0.82 45.82 -3.26
CA GLN A 16 -1.43 46.73 -2.27
C GLN A 16 -0.86 46.51 -0.87
N ALA A 17 -0.59 45.26 -0.49
CA ALA A 17 0.03 44.92 0.79
C ALA A 17 1.47 45.45 0.88
N GLU A 18 2.23 45.41 -0.22
CA GLU A 18 3.59 45.96 -0.30
C GLU A 18 3.63 47.50 -0.26
N SER A 19 2.56 48.19 -0.66
CA SER A 19 2.48 49.65 -0.64
C SER A 19 1.99 50.25 0.70
N PHE A 20 1.89 49.43 1.77
CA PHE A 20 1.49 49.79 3.14
C PHE A 20 0.12 50.49 3.28
N ASP A 21 -0.93 49.70 3.53
CA ASP A 21 -1.54 49.49 4.88
C ASP A 21 -3.00 49.02 4.76
N THR A 22 -3.67 49.26 3.62
CA THR A 22 -5.06 48.82 3.40
C THR A 22 -5.26 48.15 2.05
N VAL A 23 -5.67 46.88 2.09
CA VAL A 23 -6.11 46.13 0.91
C VAL A 23 -7.58 46.45 0.67
N VAL A 24 -7.89 47.02 -0.49
CA VAL A 24 -9.26 47.36 -0.90
C VAL A 24 -9.69 46.43 -2.01
N LEU A 25 -10.66 45.57 -1.68
CA LEU A 25 -11.30 44.64 -2.60
C LEU A 25 -12.72 45.09 -2.87
N LYS A 26 -13.16 44.90 -4.11
CA LYS A 26 -14.59 44.97 -4.43
C LYS A 26 -15.30 43.76 -3.82
N GLU A 27 -16.58 43.89 -3.53
CA GLU A 27 -17.41 42.81 -3.00
C GLU A 27 -17.35 41.55 -3.89
N ASP A 28 -17.46 41.70 -5.22
CA ASP A 28 -17.34 40.58 -6.16
C ASP A 28 -15.95 39.91 -6.14
N GLU A 29 -14.89 40.68 -5.88
CA GLU A 29 -13.52 40.16 -5.76
C GLU A 29 -13.37 39.35 -4.46
N ALA A 30 -13.97 39.83 -3.36
CA ALA A 30 -13.97 39.13 -2.08
C ALA A 30 -14.83 37.85 -2.12
N ASN A 31 -16.02 37.91 -2.70
CA ASN A 31 -16.92 36.76 -2.84
C ASN A 31 -16.29 35.66 -3.72
N ALA A 32 -15.62 36.03 -4.81
CA ALA A 32 -14.93 35.06 -5.67
C ALA A 32 -13.79 34.31 -4.95
N LEU A 33 -13.12 34.95 -3.99
CA LEU A 33 -12.10 34.31 -3.15
C LEU A 33 -12.74 33.41 -2.09
N LEU A 34 -13.88 33.83 -1.52
CA LEU A 34 -14.61 33.05 -0.53
C LEU A 34 -15.19 31.77 -1.14
N ASP A 35 -15.86 31.86 -2.29
CA ASP A 35 -16.40 30.70 -3.02
C ASP A 35 -15.30 29.67 -3.35
N GLU A 36 -14.11 30.16 -3.70
CA GLU A 36 -12.97 29.29 -3.98
C GLU A 36 -12.38 28.65 -2.73
N LEU A 37 -12.34 29.36 -1.61
CA LEU A 37 -11.92 28.79 -0.33
C LEU A 37 -12.89 27.71 0.13
N GLU A 38 -14.20 27.97 0.08
CA GLU A 38 -15.24 27.00 0.43
C GLU A 38 -15.18 25.76 -0.48
N ALA A 39 -14.97 25.94 -1.79
CA ALA A 39 -14.82 24.82 -2.71
C ALA A 39 -13.56 23.98 -2.43
N LYS A 40 -12.46 24.61 -2.01
CA LYS A 40 -11.23 23.92 -1.61
C LYS A 40 -11.41 23.19 -0.28
N ASP A 41 -12.06 23.79 0.70
CA ASP A 41 -12.36 23.14 1.98
C ASP A 41 -13.23 21.90 1.77
N ALA A 42 -14.28 21.98 0.93
CA ALA A 42 -15.08 20.81 0.58
C ALA A 42 -14.27 19.70 -0.11
N THR A 43 -13.30 20.08 -0.95
CA THR A 43 -12.39 19.12 -1.60
C THR A 43 -11.45 18.48 -0.59
N ILE A 44 -10.92 19.26 0.34
CA ILE A 44 -10.04 18.78 1.43
C ILE A 44 -10.80 17.81 2.32
N ASP A 45 -12.03 18.12 2.72
CA ASP A 45 -12.87 17.24 3.53
C ASP A 45 -13.12 15.89 2.83
N THR A 46 -13.40 15.94 1.52
CA THR A 46 -13.58 14.73 0.71
C THR A 46 -12.30 13.89 0.68
N GLN A 47 -11.15 14.52 0.41
CA GLN A 47 -9.86 13.84 0.38
C GLN A 47 -9.49 13.24 1.75
N GLN A 48 -9.75 13.94 2.84
CA GLN A 48 -9.52 13.44 4.19
C GLN A 48 -10.39 12.21 4.48
N GLN A 49 -11.65 12.21 4.04
CA GLN A 49 -12.54 11.07 4.21
C GLN A 49 -12.08 9.84 3.38
N GLU A 50 -11.61 10.07 2.16
CA GLU A 50 -11.03 9.00 1.32
C GLU A 50 -9.75 8.42 1.96
N ILE A 51 -8.85 9.27 2.44
CA ILE A 51 -7.62 8.84 3.13
C ILE A 51 -7.96 7.96 4.35
N ARG A 52 -8.92 8.37 5.18
CA ARG A 52 -9.38 7.57 6.33
C ARG A 52 -9.91 6.21 5.91
N THR A 53 -10.68 6.18 4.81
CA THR A 53 -11.26 4.94 4.27
C THR A 53 -10.16 4.00 3.77
N LEU A 54 -9.18 4.53 3.03
CA LEU A 54 -8.05 3.75 2.52
C LEU A 54 -7.15 3.23 3.64
N LEU A 55 -6.89 4.04 4.68
CA LEU A 55 -6.10 3.61 5.84
C LEU A 55 -6.79 2.45 6.58
N ASN A 56 -8.10 2.54 6.82
CA ASN A 56 -8.87 1.46 7.43
C ASN A 56 -8.87 0.18 6.58
N ALA A 57 -8.99 0.31 5.25
CA ALA A 57 -8.92 -0.84 4.34
C ALA A 57 -7.53 -1.51 4.36
N LEU A 58 -6.45 -0.72 4.43
CA LEU A 58 -5.09 -1.23 4.55
C LEU A 58 -4.84 -1.93 5.88
N GLU A 59 -5.37 -1.40 6.98
CA GLU A 59 -5.30 -2.01 8.30
C GLU A 59 -5.99 -3.38 8.31
N GLN A 60 -7.23 -3.45 7.83
CA GLN A 60 -7.97 -4.72 7.72
C GLN A 60 -7.28 -5.73 6.79
N ALA A 61 -6.72 -5.29 5.67
CA ALA A 61 -5.96 -6.15 4.77
C ALA A 61 -4.68 -6.68 5.42
N THR A 62 -4.01 -5.85 6.22
CA THR A 62 -2.80 -6.23 6.95
C THR A 62 -3.11 -7.21 8.06
N ASP A 63 -4.16 -6.97 8.85
CA ASP A 63 -4.60 -7.88 9.90
C ASP A 63 -5.03 -9.23 9.36
N LYS A 64 -5.79 -9.23 8.24
CA LYS A 64 -6.16 -10.46 7.54
C LYS A 64 -4.92 -11.22 7.06
N ARG A 65 -3.98 -10.52 6.43
CA ARG A 65 -2.71 -11.12 5.98
C ARG A 65 -1.91 -11.69 7.15
N ASN A 66 -1.82 -10.98 8.27
CA ASN A 66 -1.09 -11.43 9.44
C ASN A 66 -1.73 -12.66 10.08
N TYR A 67 -3.06 -12.70 10.14
CA TYR A 67 -3.81 -13.88 10.58
C TYR A 67 -3.55 -15.09 9.65
N ASP A 68 -3.62 -14.86 8.34
CA ASP A 68 -3.35 -15.90 7.33
C ASP A 68 -1.90 -16.42 7.42
N ILE A 69 -0.91 -15.54 7.65
CA ILE A 69 0.50 -15.93 7.82
C ILE A 69 0.72 -16.69 9.13
N ALA A 70 0.12 -16.25 10.24
CA ALA A 70 0.29 -16.90 11.54
C ALA A 70 -0.25 -18.34 11.57
N GLY A 71 -1.24 -18.66 10.73
CA GLY A 71 -1.77 -20.02 10.57
C GLY A 71 -1.11 -20.85 9.46
N GLN A 72 -0.38 -20.23 8.53
CA GLN A 72 0.24 -20.91 7.39
C GLN A 72 1.67 -21.35 7.72
N LYS A 73 1.84 -22.65 7.93
CA LYS A 73 3.16 -23.28 8.03
C LYS A 73 3.93 -23.04 6.71
N GLN A 74 5.20 -22.64 6.81
CA GLN A 74 6.01 -22.40 5.62
C GLN A 74 6.31 -23.72 4.89
N LEU A 75 6.23 -23.72 3.55
CA LEU A 75 6.69 -24.84 2.75
C LEU A 75 8.22 -24.87 2.79
N ILE A 76 8.79 -25.98 3.27
CA ILE A 76 10.25 -26.12 3.46
C ILE A 76 10.92 -27.08 2.47
N GLY A 77 10.12 -27.80 1.68
CA GLY A 77 10.62 -28.68 0.65
C GLY A 77 9.56 -29.67 0.16
N TRP A 78 10.04 -30.72 -0.48
CA TRP A 78 9.22 -31.79 -1.03
C TRP A 78 9.83 -33.15 -0.71
N ARG A 79 8.98 -34.16 -0.52
CA ARG A 79 9.36 -35.56 -0.32
C ARG A 79 8.79 -36.44 -1.43
N ALA A 80 9.48 -37.52 -1.73
CA ALA A 80 8.88 -38.62 -2.47
C ALA A 80 7.74 -39.26 -1.66
N SER A 81 6.69 -39.76 -2.33
CA SER A 81 5.48 -40.30 -1.67
C SER A 81 5.74 -41.57 -0.87
N ASP A 82 6.84 -42.25 -1.13
CA ASP A 82 7.36 -43.41 -0.39
C ASP A 82 8.29 -43.01 0.77
N TYR A 83 8.47 -41.71 1.03
CA TYR A 83 9.25 -41.15 2.15
C TYR A 83 10.74 -41.51 2.14
N THR A 84 11.28 -41.95 0.99
CA THR A 84 12.69 -42.35 0.85
C THR A 84 13.60 -41.14 0.67
N ASP A 85 13.16 -40.15 -0.10
CA ASP A 85 13.94 -38.97 -0.48
C ASP A 85 13.22 -37.64 -0.16
N GLU A 86 14.01 -36.63 0.18
CA GLU A 86 13.57 -35.26 0.51
C GLU A 86 14.49 -34.23 -0.15
N THR A 87 13.93 -33.11 -0.59
CA THR A 87 14.68 -32.00 -1.18
C THR A 87 14.03 -30.65 -0.90
N SER A 88 14.84 -29.62 -0.65
CA SER A 88 14.39 -28.22 -0.65
C SER A 88 14.48 -27.57 -2.04
N ASP A 89 15.07 -28.25 -3.04
CA ASP A 89 15.19 -27.76 -4.41
C ASP A 89 13.90 -28.03 -5.21
N PRO A 90 13.17 -26.98 -5.65
CA PRO A 90 11.94 -27.13 -6.42
C PRO A 90 12.14 -27.81 -7.77
N GLU A 91 13.29 -27.62 -8.42
CA GLU A 91 13.55 -28.20 -9.74
C GLU A 91 13.80 -29.70 -9.63
N LEU A 92 14.50 -30.14 -8.58
CA LEU A 92 14.68 -31.56 -8.30
C LEU A 92 13.34 -32.24 -7.97
N ALA A 93 12.49 -31.58 -7.16
CA ALA A 93 11.15 -32.07 -6.84
C ALA A 93 10.26 -32.20 -8.09
N LYS A 94 10.32 -31.25 -9.04
CA LYS A 94 9.59 -31.34 -10.32
C LYS A 94 10.04 -32.52 -11.16
N ASN A 95 11.35 -32.80 -11.20
CA ASN A 95 11.88 -33.94 -11.95
C ASN A 95 11.40 -35.27 -11.36
N TRP A 96 11.29 -35.36 -10.04
CA TRP A 96 10.70 -36.53 -9.37
C TRP A 96 9.22 -36.70 -9.70
N ALA A 97 8.44 -35.60 -9.74
CA ALA A 97 7.01 -35.64 -10.01
C ALA A 97 6.64 -36.29 -11.37
N ALA A 98 7.58 -36.37 -12.32
CA ALA A 98 7.41 -37.05 -13.59
C ALA A 98 7.43 -38.59 -13.48
N ALA A 99 8.05 -39.14 -12.44
CA ALA A 99 8.28 -40.57 -12.28
C ALA A 99 7.67 -41.16 -10.99
N ILE A 100 7.55 -40.34 -9.93
CA ILE A 100 7.04 -40.73 -8.62
C ILE A 100 6.13 -39.62 -8.07
N GLY A 101 5.20 -39.98 -7.18
CA GLY A 101 4.40 -38.98 -6.49
C GLY A 101 5.26 -38.14 -5.56
N VAL A 102 5.02 -36.83 -5.49
CA VAL A 102 5.77 -35.90 -4.62
C VAL A 102 4.79 -35.17 -3.69
N LEU A 103 5.12 -35.12 -2.40
CA LEU A 103 4.32 -34.47 -1.37
C LEU A 103 5.06 -33.24 -0.81
N PRO A 104 4.35 -32.14 -0.50
CA PRO A 104 4.95 -30.97 0.15
C PRO A 104 5.35 -31.27 1.59
N ILE A 105 6.43 -30.64 2.05
CA ILE A 105 6.91 -30.67 3.43
C ILE A 105 6.76 -29.27 4.02
N PHE A 106 6.10 -29.15 5.15
CA PHE A 106 5.92 -27.88 5.85
C PHE A 106 6.75 -27.78 7.12
N GLU A 107 6.94 -26.57 7.62
CA GLU A 107 7.57 -26.30 8.90
C GLU A 107 6.90 -27.08 10.05
N GLY A 108 7.73 -27.72 10.89
CA GLY A 108 7.26 -28.57 12.00
C GLY A 108 6.71 -29.94 11.59
N ASP A 109 6.95 -30.38 10.35
CA ASP A 109 6.69 -31.76 9.93
C ASP A 109 7.62 -32.71 10.68
N VAL A 110 7.06 -33.66 11.43
CA VAL A 110 7.83 -34.58 12.29
C VAL A 110 8.63 -35.62 11.51
N ASN A 111 8.30 -35.82 10.24
CA ASN A 111 8.90 -36.84 9.38
C ASN A 111 9.93 -36.24 8.42
N THR A 112 10.36 -34.99 8.60
CA THR A 112 11.34 -34.33 7.74
C THR A 112 12.73 -34.24 8.39
N LYS A 113 13.77 -34.35 7.57
CA LYS A 113 15.16 -34.05 7.94
C LYS A 113 15.57 -32.64 7.48
N LEU A 114 14.76 -31.97 6.67
CA LEU A 114 15.00 -30.60 6.22
C LEU A 114 14.77 -29.62 7.38
N SER A 115 15.73 -28.71 7.60
CA SER A 115 15.63 -27.68 8.64
C SER A 115 15.16 -26.34 8.05
N THR A 116 14.30 -25.62 8.79
CA THR A 116 13.81 -24.28 8.43
C THR A 116 14.95 -23.28 8.18
N ALA A 117 16.14 -23.52 8.77
CA ALA A 117 17.32 -22.68 8.64
C ALA A 117 17.92 -22.58 7.22
N GLY A 118 17.50 -23.44 6.27
CA GLY A 118 18.11 -23.53 4.93
C GLY A 118 17.48 -22.68 3.83
N ILE A 119 16.32 -22.05 4.06
CA ILE A 119 15.51 -21.46 2.98
C ILE A 119 15.62 -19.93 2.93
N GLY A 120 16.26 -19.33 3.96
CA GLY A 120 16.38 -17.89 4.12
C GLY A 120 17.72 -17.26 3.70
N VAL A 121 18.70 -18.01 3.18
CA VAL A 121 20.01 -17.42 2.82
C VAL A 121 20.44 -17.81 1.40
N LYS A 122 19.94 -17.05 0.42
CA LYS A 122 20.72 -16.80 -0.80
C LYS A 122 20.48 -15.36 -1.25
N GLY A 123 21.13 -14.46 -0.53
CA GLY A 123 21.30 -13.05 -0.87
C GLY A 123 22.73 -12.66 -0.53
N GLU A 124 23.66 -13.04 -1.41
CA GLU A 124 24.88 -12.27 -1.72
C GLU A 124 24.98 -12.19 -3.24
#